data_AF-A0A2N1UPW4-F1
#
_entry.id   AF-A0A2N1UPW4-F1
#
_cell.length_a   1.000
_cell.length_b   1.000
_cell.length_c   1.000
_cell.angle_alpha   90.00
_cell.angle_beta   90.00
_cell.angle_gamma   90.00
#
_symmetry.space_group_name_H-M   'P 1'
#
loop_
_entity.id
_entity.type
_entity.pdbx_description
1 polymer ?
#
loop_
_entity_poly.entity_id
_entity_poly.type
_entity_poly.pdbx_seq_one_letter_code
_entity_poly.pdbx_strand_id
1 'polypeptide(L)'
;MNHTHALITMPAILMLAVVIFAGIFCSRRETSAPFSGDRLTVMTINVWSGLDYRGTLIMGEYEIPGIREKRYQALLGEIRRLSPDIIGINEANFLPDYVERLAGDLDYDFIFHVGVSGARVGRLGIPWNLREGDALLARRGMGLEFVGRKHLGGGGFVANWASFHTEDATQVLVGSVNAGWRKIFVAVTHLHASPGDSAENREYLGNLA
;
A
#
# COMPACT_ATOMS: atom_id res chain seq x y z
N MET A 1 5.87 34.21 -53.83
CA MET A 1 5.84 32.76 -53.61
C MET A 1 6.48 32.51 -52.24
N ASN A 2 5.69 32.64 -51.18
CA ASN A 2 5.04 31.51 -50.48
C ASN A 2 6.05 30.41 -50.10
N HIS A 3 6.47 30.35 -48.84
CA HIS A 3 5.85 29.45 -47.85
C HIS A 3 6.45 29.69 -46.45
N THR A 4 5.70 30.43 -45.63
CA THR A 4 5.67 30.30 -44.18
C THR A 4 4.95 29.00 -43.81
N HIS A 5 5.35 28.33 -42.73
CA HIS A 5 4.59 27.51 -41.75
C HIS A 5 5.59 26.57 -41.04
N ALA A 6 6.05 26.92 -39.84
CA ALA A 6 5.41 26.68 -38.54
C ALA A 6 6.15 25.57 -37.78
N LEU A 7 7.32 25.90 -37.25
CA LEU A 7 8.01 25.11 -36.22
C LEU A 7 7.32 25.37 -34.87
N ILE A 8 6.12 24.82 -34.70
CA ILE A 8 5.33 24.98 -33.47
C ILE A 8 5.61 23.79 -32.55
N THR A 9 6.59 23.99 -31.67
CA THR A 9 6.56 23.61 -30.24
C THR A 9 6.04 22.20 -29.87
N MET A 10 6.90 21.18 -30.02
CA MET A 10 6.72 19.89 -29.32
C MET A 10 6.97 19.88 -27.79
N PRO A 11 7.60 20.86 -27.10
CA PRO A 11 7.77 20.77 -25.64
C PRO A 11 6.49 21.09 -24.85
N ALA A 12 5.56 21.86 -25.45
CA ALA A 12 4.36 22.35 -24.75
C ALA A 12 3.30 21.26 -24.58
N ILE A 13 3.15 20.35 -25.55
CA ILE A 13 2.19 19.25 -25.49
C ILE A 13 2.61 18.20 -24.45
N LEU A 14 3.92 17.98 -24.28
CA LEU A 14 4.44 17.04 -23.29
C LEU A 14 4.30 17.55 -21.84
N MET A 15 4.49 18.86 -21.60
CA MET A 15 4.23 19.45 -20.29
C MET A 15 2.75 19.45 -19.90
N LEU A 16 1.84 19.67 -20.86
CA LEU A 16 0.40 19.69 -20.58
C LEU A 16 -0.12 18.30 -20.19
N ALA A 17 0.43 17.22 -20.76
CA ALA A 17 0.08 15.85 -20.40
C ALA A 17 0.54 15.46 -18.99
N VAL A 18 1.69 15.96 -18.52
CA VAL A 18 2.19 15.71 -17.16
C VAL A 18 1.36 16.46 -16.10
N VAL A 19 0.90 17.67 -16.41
CA VAL A 19 0.05 18.45 -15.49
C VAL A 19 -1.37 17.89 -15.40
N ILE A 20 -1.92 17.35 -16.50
CA ILE A 20 -3.25 16.73 -16.49
C ILE A 20 -3.24 15.38 -15.75
N PHE A 21 -2.16 14.59 -15.81
CA PHE A 21 -2.06 13.34 -15.03
C PHE A 21 -1.84 13.56 -13.53
N ALA A 22 -1.19 14.66 -13.13
CA ALA A 22 -1.04 15.02 -11.72
C ALA A 22 -2.34 15.59 -11.09
N GLY A 23 -3.25 16.14 -11.90
CA GLY A 23 -4.44 16.85 -11.43
C GLY A 23 -5.70 16.01 -11.19
N ILE A 24 -5.77 14.77 -11.68
CA ILE A 24 -7.02 13.96 -11.62
C ILE A 24 -7.21 13.24 -10.27
N PHE A 25 -6.20 13.20 -9.40
CA PHE A 25 -6.32 12.55 -8.09
C PHE A 25 -6.67 13.49 -6.92
N CYS A 26 -6.99 14.77 -7.17
CA CYS A 26 -7.59 15.64 -6.17
C CYS A 26 -9.10 15.75 -6.40
N SER A 27 -9.82 14.65 -6.25
CA SER A 27 -11.24 14.75 -5.92
C SER A 27 -11.31 15.37 -4.52
N ARG A 28 -11.72 16.63 -4.44
CA ARG A 28 -11.99 17.34 -3.19
C ARG A 28 -13.21 16.66 -2.54
N ARG A 29 -12.96 15.59 -1.79
CA ARG A 29 -14.00 14.86 -1.04
C ARG A 29 -14.48 15.75 0.11
N GLU A 30 -15.78 15.75 0.34
CA GLU A 30 -16.42 16.51 1.42
C GLU A 30 -15.72 16.23 2.76
N THR A 31 -15.30 17.30 3.43
CA THR A 31 -14.71 17.23 4.77
C THR A 31 -15.79 16.80 5.75
N SER A 32 -15.72 15.57 6.25
CA SER A 32 -16.52 15.14 7.39
C SER A 32 -16.08 15.88 8.67
N ALA A 33 -16.94 15.83 9.69
CA ALA A 33 -16.70 16.52 10.95
C ALA A 33 -15.37 16.09 11.60
N PRO A 34 -14.62 17.01 12.24
CA PRO A 34 -13.37 16.69 12.90
C PRO A 34 -13.55 15.64 14.01
N PHE A 35 -12.53 14.82 14.24
CA PHE A 35 -12.50 13.88 15.37
C PHE A 35 -12.70 14.61 16.70
N SER A 36 -13.72 14.20 17.45
CA SER A 36 -14.13 14.81 18.72
C SER A 36 -14.06 13.85 19.91
N GLY A 37 -13.48 12.66 19.73
CA GLY A 37 -13.40 11.64 20.78
C GLY A 37 -12.30 11.89 21.81
N ASP A 38 -12.52 11.45 23.04
CA ASP A 38 -11.51 11.49 24.12
C ASP A 38 -10.53 10.30 24.06
N ARG A 39 -10.84 9.28 23.25
CA ARG A 39 -10.06 8.05 23.10
C ARG A 39 -9.82 7.76 21.63
N LEU A 40 -8.55 7.62 21.27
CA LEU A 40 -8.14 7.13 19.95
C LEU A 40 -7.97 5.61 19.99
N THR A 41 -8.61 4.92 19.06
CA THR A 41 -8.51 3.47 18.89
C THR A 41 -7.73 3.11 17.63
N VAL A 42 -6.77 2.21 17.77
CA VAL A 42 -5.89 1.80 16.67
C VAL A 42 -5.97 0.29 16.52
N MET A 43 -6.17 -0.17 15.28
CA MET A 43 -6.07 -1.57 14.89
C MET A 43 -4.84 -1.77 14.03
N THR A 44 -4.15 -2.89 14.20
CA THR A 44 -3.06 -3.31 13.32
C THR A 44 -3.35 -4.71 12.84
N ILE A 45 -3.19 -4.97 11.55
CA ILE A 45 -3.46 -6.27 10.98
C ILE A 45 -2.58 -6.56 9.76
N ASN A 46 -2.01 -7.76 9.74
CA ASN A 46 -1.52 -8.36 8.51
C ASN A 46 -2.69 -9.09 7.84
N VAL A 47 -3.08 -8.64 6.65
CA VAL A 47 -4.29 -9.14 5.97
C VAL A 47 -4.04 -10.36 5.12
N TRP A 48 -2.77 -10.80 5.01
CA TRP A 48 -2.31 -11.96 4.25
C TRP A 48 -2.69 -11.92 2.77
N SER A 49 -1.67 -11.77 1.91
CA SER A 49 -1.87 -11.64 0.45
C SER A 49 -2.49 -12.88 -0.18
N GLY A 50 -2.31 -14.06 0.45
CA GLY A 50 -2.78 -15.35 -0.04
C GLY A 50 -1.95 -15.87 -1.23
N LEU A 51 -0.78 -15.27 -1.49
CA LEU A 51 0.21 -15.76 -2.44
C LEU A 51 1.15 -16.77 -1.75
N ASP A 52 1.64 -17.76 -2.51
CA ASP A 52 2.63 -18.73 -2.02
C ASP A 52 4.09 -18.32 -2.31
N TYR A 53 4.27 -17.18 -2.99
CA TYR A 53 5.54 -16.64 -3.45
C TYR A 53 6.36 -17.58 -4.35
N ARG A 54 5.69 -18.54 -5.00
CA ARG A 54 6.29 -19.47 -5.96
C ARG A 54 5.85 -19.11 -7.37
N GLY A 55 6.81 -18.69 -8.20
CA GLY A 55 6.59 -18.41 -9.60
C GLY A 55 7.44 -17.24 -10.11
N THR A 56 7.47 -17.06 -11.43
CA THR A 56 8.25 -15.97 -12.07
C THR A 56 7.35 -14.96 -12.76
N LEU A 57 6.42 -15.42 -13.61
CA LEU A 57 5.47 -14.54 -14.31
C LEU A 57 4.23 -14.25 -13.46
N ILE A 58 3.78 -15.24 -12.69
CA ILE A 58 2.61 -15.20 -11.81
C ILE A 58 3.00 -16.01 -10.57
N MET A 59 2.66 -15.51 -9.39
CA MET A 59 2.82 -16.23 -8.13
C MET A 59 1.67 -17.21 -7.93
N GLY A 60 1.94 -18.37 -7.35
CA GLY A 60 0.90 -19.30 -6.91
C GLY A 60 0.02 -18.68 -5.82
N GLU A 61 -1.17 -19.25 -5.65
CA GLU A 61 -2.19 -18.77 -4.72
C GLU A 61 -2.66 -19.92 -3.83
N TYR A 62 -2.72 -19.68 -2.52
CA TYR A 62 -3.23 -20.67 -1.56
C TYR A 62 -4.74 -20.82 -1.61
N GLU A 63 -5.45 -19.79 -2.07
CA GLU A 63 -6.89 -19.70 -1.99
C GLU A 63 -7.48 -19.38 -3.37
N ILE A 64 -8.58 -20.05 -3.70
CA ILE A 64 -9.42 -19.67 -4.84
C ILE A 64 -10.16 -18.36 -4.54
N PRO A 65 -10.59 -17.60 -5.57
CA PRO A 65 -11.20 -16.27 -5.40
C PRO A 65 -12.38 -16.23 -4.41
N GLY A 66 -13.23 -17.25 -4.41
CA GLY A 66 -14.39 -17.31 -3.51
C GLY A 66 -14.03 -17.45 -2.02
N ILE A 67 -12.89 -18.09 -1.70
CA ILE A 67 -12.41 -18.19 -0.32
C ILE A 67 -11.78 -16.86 0.11
N ARG A 68 -10.96 -16.26 -0.76
CA ARG A 68 -10.39 -14.93 -0.55
C ARG A 68 -11.47 -13.88 -0.28
N GLU A 69 -12.57 -13.92 -1.03
CA GLU A 69 -13.70 -13.01 -0.81
C GLU A 69 -14.40 -13.24 0.54
N LYS A 70 -14.61 -14.50 0.95
CA LYS A 70 -15.16 -14.79 2.29
C LYS A 70 -14.26 -14.25 3.40
N ARG A 71 -12.94 -14.41 3.27
CA ARG A 71 -11.96 -13.86 4.22
C ARG A 71 -12.00 -12.33 4.25
N TYR A 72 -12.12 -11.68 3.09
CA TYR A 72 -12.31 -10.23 3.00
C TYR A 72 -13.60 -9.76 3.72
N GLN A 73 -14.73 -10.44 3.50
CA GLN A 73 -15.99 -10.09 4.17
C GLN A 73 -15.93 -10.30 5.68
N ALA A 74 -15.25 -11.36 6.14
CA ALA A 74 -15.02 -11.59 7.57
C ALA A 74 -14.17 -10.48 8.19
N LEU A 75 -13.08 -10.08 7.52
CA LEU A 75 -12.25 -8.95 7.93
C LEU A 75 -13.07 -7.66 8.02
N LEU A 76 -13.87 -7.36 7.00
CA LEU A 76 -14.73 -6.19 6.96
C LEU A 76 -15.74 -6.19 8.13
N GLY A 77 -16.35 -7.34 8.43
CA GLY A 77 -17.24 -7.52 9.57
C GLY A 77 -16.56 -7.23 10.91
N GLU A 78 -15.35 -7.74 11.11
CA GLU A 78 -14.58 -7.51 12.33
C GLU A 78 -14.13 -6.06 12.50
N ILE A 79 -13.66 -5.42 11.43
CA ILE A 79 -13.31 -4.00 11.49
C ILE A 79 -14.54 -3.14 11.82
N ARG A 80 -15.70 -3.42 11.22
CA ARG A 80 -16.95 -2.71 11.55
C ARG A 80 -17.37 -2.91 13.00
N ARG A 81 -17.24 -4.14 13.51
CA ARG A 81 -17.56 -4.48 14.91
C ARG A 81 -16.65 -3.74 15.90
N LEU A 82 -15.35 -3.67 15.60
CA LEU A 82 -14.37 -2.99 16.45
C LEU A 82 -14.42 -1.47 16.30
N SER A 83 -14.79 -0.99 15.11
CA SER A 83 -14.90 0.42 14.76
C SER A 83 -13.66 1.23 15.15
N PRO A 84 -12.44 0.84 14.73
CA PRO A 84 -11.22 1.59 15.08
C PRO A 84 -11.26 3.02 14.51
N ASP A 85 -10.37 3.91 14.95
CA ASP A 85 -10.20 5.22 14.32
C ASP A 85 -9.13 5.19 13.24
N ILE A 86 -8.09 4.37 13.47
CA ILE A 86 -6.93 4.19 12.60
C ILE A 86 -6.65 2.70 12.42
N ILE A 87 -6.29 2.29 11.21
CA ILE A 87 -5.95 0.91 10.89
C ILE A 87 -4.59 0.88 10.18
N GLY A 88 -3.62 0.17 10.75
CA GLY A 88 -2.39 -0.22 10.06
C GLY A 88 -2.58 -1.58 9.39
N ILE A 89 -2.25 -1.66 8.10
CA ILE A 89 -2.43 -2.85 7.26
C ILE A 89 -1.08 -3.27 6.69
N ASN A 90 -0.78 -4.57 6.79
CA ASN A 90 0.37 -5.22 6.16
C ASN A 90 -0.09 -6.32 5.19
N GLU A 91 0.77 -6.70 4.24
CA GLU A 91 0.51 -7.71 3.20
C GLU A 91 -0.76 -7.48 2.36
N ALA A 92 -1.13 -6.22 2.14
CA ALA A 92 -2.24 -5.91 1.25
C ALA A 92 -1.84 -6.18 -0.20
N ASN A 93 -2.57 -7.04 -0.90
CA ASN A 93 -2.40 -7.34 -2.32
C ASN A 93 -3.78 -7.51 -2.97
N PHE A 94 -4.07 -6.96 -4.15
CA PHE A 94 -3.20 -6.17 -5.03
C PHE A 94 -3.38 -4.67 -4.77
N LEU A 95 -2.30 -3.93 -4.50
CA LEU A 95 -2.39 -2.48 -4.28
C LEU A 95 -2.55 -1.70 -5.61
N PRO A 96 -3.20 -0.52 -5.62
CA PRO A 96 -3.99 0.04 -4.51
C PRO A 96 -5.37 -0.61 -4.38
N ASP A 97 -5.80 -1.39 -5.36
CA ASP A 97 -7.18 -1.86 -5.53
C ASP A 97 -7.75 -2.51 -4.25
N TYR A 98 -6.95 -3.30 -3.52
CA TYR A 98 -7.35 -3.89 -2.23
C TYR A 98 -7.70 -2.82 -1.17
N VAL A 99 -6.82 -1.83 -0.97
CA VAL A 99 -6.98 -0.82 0.09
C VAL A 99 -7.99 0.24 -0.31
N GLU A 100 -8.12 0.54 -1.60
CA GLU A 100 -9.18 1.38 -2.16
C GLU A 100 -10.56 0.78 -1.87
N ARG A 101 -10.72 -0.52 -2.13
CA ARG A 101 -11.96 -1.24 -1.85
C ARG A 101 -12.26 -1.25 -0.34
N LEU A 102 -11.27 -1.62 0.48
CA LEU A 102 -11.44 -1.69 1.93
C LEU A 102 -11.79 -0.34 2.55
N ALA A 103 -11.09 0.72 2.15
CA ALA A 103 -11.39 2.07 2.61
C ALA A 103 -12.75 2.56 2.12
N GLY A 104 -13.17 2.20 0.90
CA GLY A 104 -14.51 2.48 0.38
C GLY A 104 -15.61 1.80 1.20
N ASP A 105 -15.46 0.50 1.47
CA ASP A 105 -16.45 -0.30 2.22
C ASP A 105 -16.55 0.12 3.70
N LEU A 106 -15.51 0.74 4.26
CA LEU A 106 -15.46 1.22 5.64
C LEU A 106 -15.77 2.71 5.81
N ASP A 107 -15.77 3.48 4.72
CA ASP A 107 -15.78 4.94 4.70
C ASP A 107 -14.57 5.62 5.37
N TYR A 108 -13.36 5.22 4.94
CA TYR A 108 -12.08 5.72 5.46
C TYR A 108 -11.30 6.48 4.38
N ASP A 109 -10.36 7.30 4.81
CA ASP A 109 -9.24 7.77 3.99
C ASP A 109 -8.08 6.78 4.11
N PHE A 110 -7.22 6.71 3.10
CA PHE A 110 -6.10 5.78 3.10
C PHE A 110 -4.85 6.37 2.44
N ILE A 111 -3.69 5.90 2.89
CA ILE A 111 -2.40 6.04 2.22
C ILE A 111 -1.76 4.65 2.15
N PHE A 112 -0.95 4.39 1.12
CA PHE A 112 -0.31 3.09 0.95
C PHE A 112 1.07 3.23 0.32
N HIS A 113 1.90 2.21 0.52
CA HIS A 113 3.13 2.07 -0.22
C HIS A 113 3.41 0.60 -0.57
N VAL A 114 3.74 0.34 -1.83
CA VAL A 114 4.18 -0.98 -2.29
C VAL A 114 5.49 -1.36 -1.58
N GLY A 115 5.56 -2.60 -1.09
CA GLY A 115 6.76 -3.20 -0.48
C GLY A 115 7.34 -4.33 -1.33
N VAL A 116 6.48 -5.08 -2.05
CA VAL A 116 6.88 -6.24 -2.86
C VAL A 116 6.09 -6.27 -4.18
N SER A 117 6.77 -6.24 -5.32
CA SER A 117 6.14 -6.21 -6.65
C SER A 117 7.02 -6.66 -7.82
N GLY A 118 8.29 -7.01 -7.57
CA GLY A 118 9.21 -7.44 -8.61
C GLY A 118 9.69 -6.29 -9.49
N ALA A 119 9.65 -6.50 -10.81
CA ALA A 119 9.95 -5.49 -11.83
C ALA A 119 8.65 -4.94 -12.43
N ARG A 120 8.36 -3.66 -12.23
CA ARG A 120 7.07 -3.07 -12.60
C ARG A 120 7.17 -1.59 -12.99
N VAL A 121 6.32 -1.19 -13.93
CA VAL A 121 6.01 0.22 -14.26
C VAL A 121 4.49 0.36 -14.39
N GLY A 122 3.91 1.21 -13.54
CA GLY A 122 2.47 1.38 -13.40
C GLY A 122 1.77 0.06 -13.05
N ARG A 123 0.78 -0.32 -13.86
CA ARG A 123 0.02 -1.56 -13.70
C ARG A 123 0.66 -2.77 -14.41
N LEU A 124 1.76 -2.59 -15.14
CA LEU A 124 2.43 -3.66 -15.88
C LEU A 124 3.71 -4.07 -15.17
N GLY A 125 3.85 -5.36 -14.84
CA GLY A 125 5.04 -5.86 -14.18
C GLY A 125 5.03 -7.37 -14.05
N ILE A 126 6.18 -7.89 -13.63
CA ILE A 126 6.42 -9.29 -13.32
C ILE A 126 6.91 -9.40 -11.88
N PRO A 127 6.27 -10.24 -11.04
CA PRO A 127 5.10 -11.08 -11.34
C PRO A 127 3.79 -10.28 -11.50
N TRP A 128 2.85 -10.79 -12.30
CA TRP A 128 1.62 -10.10 -12.68
C TRP A 128 0.68 -9.83 -11.50
N ASN A 129 0.46 -10.83 -10.66
CA ASN A 129 -0.46 -10.78 -9.51
C ASN A 129 0.21 -10.36 -8.19
N LEU A 130 1.47 -9.91 -8.23
CA LEU A 130 2.21 -9.44 -7.07
C LEU A 130 2.36 -7.91 -7.11
N ARG A 131 1.67 -7.24 -6.18
CA ARG A 131 1.85 -5.83 -5.85
C ARG A 131 1.39 -5.61 -4.43
N GLU A 132 2.19 -6.13 -3.52
CA GLU A 132 1.95 -6.16 -2.09
C GLU A 132 2.57 -4.95 -1.39
N GLY A 133 2.01 -4.55 -0.26
CA GLY A 133 2.64 -3.59 0.62
C GLY A 133 1.79 -3.24 1.84
N ASP A 134 2.06 -2.06 2.38
CA ASP A 134 1.48 -1.59 3.62
C ASP A 134 0.54 -0.40 3.38
N ALA A 135 -0.42 -0.22 4.26
CA ALA A 135 -1.32 0.92 4.23
C ALA A 135 -1.70 1.41 5.63
N LEU A 136 -2.04 2.70 5.69
CA LEU A 136 -2.71 3.31 6.82
C LEU A 136 -4.08 3.77 6.36
N LEU A 137 -5.12 3.40 7.10
CA LEU A 137 -6.47 3.90 6.93
C LEU A 137 -6.84 4.71 8.17
N ALA A 138 -7.59 5.80 8.00
CA ALA A 138 -8.16 6.55 9.11
C ALA A 138 -9.60 6.96 8.79
N ARG A 139 -10.45 7.08 9.81
CA ARG A 139 -11.81 7.59 9.64
C ARG A 139 -11.79 8.93 8.90
N ARG A 140 -12.76 9.15 8.02
CA ARG A 140 -12.90 10.45 7.35
C ARG A 140 -12.96 11.58 8.37
N GLY A 141 -12.34 12.71 8.05
CA GLY A 141 -12.38 13.93 8.88
C GLY A 141 -11.26 13.98 9.92
N MET A 142 -10.51 12.89 10.07
CA MET A 142 -9.22 12.90 10.75
C MET A 142 -8.11 13.53 9.89
N GLY A 143 -8.32 13.76 8.59
CA GLY A 143 -7.35 14.42 7.72
C GLY A 143 -6.04 13.64 7.58
N LEU A 144 -6.14 12.39 7.14
CA LEU A 144 -4.98 11.52 6.92
C LEU A 144 -4.07 12.10 5.83
N GLU A 145 -2.83 12.37 6.18
CA GLU A 145 -1.79 12.87 5.28
C GLU A 145 -0.61 11.91 5.23
N PHE A 146 -0.04 11.71 4.04
CA PHE A 146 1.25 11.03 3.91
C PHE A 146 2.37 11.94 4.41
N VAL A 147 3.13 11.46 5.39
CA VAL A 147 4.26 12.20 5.96
C VAL A 147 5.57 11.74 5.34
N GLY A 148 5.73 10.44 5.16
CA GLY A 148 6.95 9.89 4.60
C GLY A 148 7.00 8.39 4.63
N ARG A 149 8.07 7.87 4.03
CA ARG A 149 8.39 6.44 4.02
C ARG A 149 9.88 6.29 4.24
N LYS A 150 10.28 5.29 5.02
CA LYS A 150 11.70 4.94 5.18
C LYS A 150 11.91 3.48 4.81
N HIS A 151 12.89 3.24 3.93
CA HIS A 151 13.39 1.91 3.64
C HIS A 151 14.19 1.41 4.84
N LEU A 152 13.92 0.18 5.27
CA LEU A 152 14.60 -0.43 6.42
C LEU A 152 15.53 -1.58 5.99
N GLY A 153 15.28 -2.22 4.85
CA GLY A 153 16.10 -3.29 4.32
C GLY A 153 15.51 -3.94 3.08
N GLY A 154 16.27 -4.86 2.47
CA GLY A 154 15.98 -5.49 1.18
C GLY A 154 16.69 -4.79 0.02
N GLY A 155 16.96 -5.52 -1.06
CA GLY A 155 17.60 -4.97 -2.26
C GLY A 155 16.62 -4.28 -3.22
N GLY A 156 17.15 -3.32 -4.00
CA GLY A 156 16.45 -2.77 -5.17
C GLY A 156 15.66 -1.49 -4.93
N PHE A 157 14.87 -1.11 -5.95
CA PHE A 157 14.09 0.12 -5.98
C PHE A 157 12.59 -0.19 -5.86
N VAL A 158 11.88 0.54 -4.99
CA VAL A 158 10.42 0.40 -4.82
C VAL A 158 9.77 1.78 -4.69
N ALA A 159 8.84 2.06 -5.59
CA ALA A 159 7.90 3.16 -5.53
C ALA A 159 6.51 2.67 -5.94
N ASN A 160 5.47 3.46 -5.66
CA ASN A 160 4.11 3.09 -6.05
C ASN A 160 3.92 2.97 -7.57
N TRP A 161 4.66 3.73 -8.37
CA TRP A 161 4.52 3.72 -9.84
C TRP A 161 5.60 2.91 -10.56
N ALA A 162 6.73 2.58 -9.92
CA ALA A 162 7.76 1.75 -10.52
C ALA A 162 8.58 1.01 -9.45
N SER A 163 9.05 -0.18 -9.80
CA SER A 163 9.88 -0.99 -8.93
C SER A 163 10.79 -1.93 -9.71
N PHE A 164 11.92 -2.27 -9.10
CA PHE A 164 12.81 -3.33 -9.53
C PHE A 164 13.53 -3.90 -8.31
N HIS A 165 13.06 -5.06 -7.84
CA HIS A 165 13.63 -5.80 -6.72
C HIS A 165 13.24 -7.27 -6.83
N THR A 166 14.02 -8.13 -6.19
CA THR A 166 13.79 -9.59 -6.12
C THR A 166 13.52 -10.08 -4.71
N GLU A 167 13.56 -9.17 -3.73
CA GLU A 167 13.45 -9.43 -2.30
C GLU A 167 12.45 -8.46 -1.68
N ASP A 168 11.97 -8.78 -0.48
CA ASP A 168 11.04 -7.92 0.25
C ASP A 168 11.72 -6.61 0.66
N ALA A 169 11.20 -5.47 0.17
CA ALA A 169 11.69 -4.16 0.58
C ALA A 169 11.02 -3.73 1.88
N THR A 170 11.56 -4.21 3.00
CA THR A 170 11.14 -3.83 4.35
C THR A 170 11.12 -2.30 4.48
N GLN A 171 10.03 -1.77 5.03
CA GLN A 171 9.79 -0.33 5.10
C GLN A 171 8.95 0.05 6.30
N VAL A 172 8.96 1.34 6.60
CA VAL A 172 7.95 1.98 7.45
C VAL A 172 7.25 3.07 6.66
N LEU A 173 5.93 3.02 6.65
CA LEU A 173 5.04 4.05 6.10
C LEU A 173 4.53 4.91 7.25
N VAL A 174 4.69 6.24 7.12
CA VAL A 174 4.28 7.20 8.14
C VAL A 174 3.21 8.12 7.58
N GLY A 175 2.09 8.16 8.27
CA GLY A 175 1.02 9.14 8.06
C GLY A 175 0.85 10.04 9.27
N SER A 176 0.08 11.11 9.09
CA SER A 176 -0.41 11.91 10.21
C SER A 176 -1.91 12.09 10.13
N VAL A 177 -2.54 12.20 11.29
CA VAL A 177 -3.96 12.50 11.45
C VAL A 177 -4.17 13.59 12.50
N ASN A 178 -5.34 14.20 12.50
CA ASN A 178 -5.83 15.11 13.51
C ASN A 178 -6.76 14.36 14.47
N ALA A 179 -6.43 14.36 15.75
CA ALA A 179 -7.31 13.93 16.83
C ALA A 179 -7.67 15.17 17.68
N GLY A 180 -8.82 15.78 17.39
CA GLY A 180 -9.15 17.11 17.89
C GLY A 180 -8.15 18.15 17.38
N TRP A 181 -7.51 18.85 18.31
CA TRP A 181 -6.50 19.87 18.01
C TRP A 181 -5.07 19.32 17.91
N ARG A 182 -4.87 18.01 18.13
CA ARG A 182 -3.55 17.39 18.15
C ARG A 182 -3.26 16.68 16.82
N LYS A 183 -2.11 16.97 16.24
CA LYS A 183 -1.56 16.19 15.13
C LYS A 183 -0.84 14.96 15.70
N ILE A 184 -1.22 13.78 15.25
CA ILE A 184 -0.66 12.49 15.66
C ILE A 184 0.01 11.85 14.45
N PHE A 185 1.23 11.35 14.64
CA PHE A 185 1.94 10.58 13.62
C PHE A 185 1.73 9.09 13.88
N VAL A 186 1.40 8.35 12.82
CA VAL A 186 1.18 6.91 12.87
C VAL A 186 2.11 6.25 11.88
N ALA A 187 2.79 5.19 12.33
CA ALA A 187 3.71 4.42 11.52
C ALA A 187 3.22 2.97 11.43
N VAL A 188 3.23 2.41 10.22
CA VAL A 188 3.02 0.98 9.97
C VAL A 188 4.27 0.40 9.33
N THR A 189 4.65 -0.80 9.77
CA THR A 189 5.81 -1.53 9.24
C THR A 189 5.52 -3.02 9.26
N HIS A 190 6.11 -3.73 8.32
CA HIS A 190 6.14 -5.19 8.28
C HIS A 190 7.61 -5.61 8.19
N LEU A 191 8.11 -6.27 9.24
CA LEU A 191 9.49 -6.75 9.28
C LEU A 191 9.59 -8.13 8.64
N HIS A 192 10.71 -8.40 8.00
CA HIS A 192 11.00 -9.71 7.43
C HIS A 192 10.87 -10.81 8.50
N ALA A 193 10.05 -11.82 8.21
CA ALA A 193 9.79 -12.94 9.10
C ALA A 193 10.70 -14.13 8.73
N SER A 194 11.88 -14.18 9.31
CA SER A 194 12.74 -15.37 9.28
C SER A 194 13.27 -15.70 10.67
N PRO A 195 13.55 -16.99 10.95
CA PRO A 195 14.29 -17.36 12.14
C PRO A 195 15.61 -16.59 12.16
N GLY A 196 15.99 -16.07 13.33
CA GLY A 196 17.28 -15.42 13.47
C GLY A 196 18.42 -16.39 13.12
N ASP A 197 19.51 -15.87 12.57
CA ASP A 197 20.69 -16.67 12.28
C ASP A 197 21.42 -17.06 13.59
N SER A 198 21.06 -18.21 14.17
CA SER A 198 21.62 -18.74 15.40
C SER A 198 22.24 -20.12 15.17
N ALA A 199 23.20 -20.51 16.03
CA ALA A 199 23.81 -21.83 15.96
C ALA A 199 22.76 -22.96 16.06
N GLU A 200 21.77 -22.79 16.95
CA GLU A 200 20.62 -23.69 17.13
C GLU A 200 19.80 -23.83 15.84
N ASN A 201 19.45 -22.71 15.19
CA ASN A 201 18.68 -22.75 13.94
C ASN A 201 19.46 -23.39 12.79
N ARG A 202 20.78 -23.18 12.73
CA ARG A 202 21.64 -23.84 11.75
C ARG A 202 21.71 -25.35 11.96
N GLU A 203 21.84 -25.80 13.21
CA GLU A 203 21.84 -27.23 13.56
C GLU A 203 20.49 -27.88 13.24
N TYR A 204 19.39 -27.24 13.64
CA TYR A 204 18.04 -27.71 13.36
C TYR A 204 17.78 -27.85 11.84
N LEU A 205 18.15 -26.83 11.05
CA LEU A 205 18.04 -26.87 9.59
C LEU A 205 18.92 -27.95 8.97
N GLY A 206 20.13 -28.17 9.51
CA GLY A 206 21.02 -29.25 9.07
C GLY A 206 20.43 -30.65 9.27
N ASN A 207 19.57 -30.83 10.27
CA ASN A 207 18.89 -32.11 10.55
C ASN A 207 17.62 -32.34 9.69
N LEU A 208 17.17 -31.34 8.93
CA LEU A 208 16.00 -31.43 8.05
C LEU A 208 16.37 -31.67 6.56
N ALA A 209 17.66 -31.57 6.22
CA ALA A 209 18.20 -31.78 4.88
C ALA A 209 18.61 -33.24 4.64
#